data_AF-A0A541B0E6-F1
#
_entry.id   AF-A0A541B0E6-F1
#
_cell.length_a   1.000
_cell.length_b   1.000
_cell.length_c   1.000
_cell.angle_alpha   90.00
_cell.angle_beta   90.00
_cell.angle_gamma   90.00
#
_symmetry.space_group_name_H-M   'P 1'
#
loop_
_entity.id
_entity.type
_entity.pdbx_description
1 polymer ?
#
loop_
_entity_poly.entity_id
_entity_poly.type
_entity_poly.pdbx_seq_one_letter_code
_entity_poly.pdbx_strand_id
1 'polypeptide(L)'
;MKVDTAALRAFASAVDDAGTAIDAIQAIDTGTALPGSTTGPACAQATTFVEGAYLRVADRMRRMGTIARGNANEFDVTESEFTDRLGSMGAQV
;
A
#
# COMPACT_ATOMS: atom_id res chain seq x y z
N MET A 1 -11.58 -3.00 -23.48
CA MET A 1 -11.84 -3.00 -22.01
C MET A 1 -11.50 -1.61 -21.53
N LYS A 2 -12.43 -0.88 -20.90
CA LYS A 2 -12.14 0.49 -20.42
C LYS A 2 -11.61 0.40 -19.00
N VAL A 3 -10.29 0.51 -18.83
CA VAL A 3 -9.67 0.63 -17.50
C VAL A 3 -9.62 2.11 -17.15
N ASP A 4 -10.07 2.45 -15.94
CA ASP A 4 -9.96 3.80 -15.41
C ASP A 4 -8.59 3.94 -14.71
N THR A 5 -7.60 4.40 -15.46
CA THR A 5 -6.22 4.55 -14.96
C THR A 5 -6.09 5.71 -13.98
N ALA A 6 -7.00 6.70 -14.02
CA ALA A 6 -7.07 7.76 -13.02
C ALA A 6 -7.57 7.22 -11.67
N ALA A 7 -8.61 6.38 -11.67
CA ALA A 7 -9.11 5.73 -10.45
C ALA A 7 -8.05 4.81 -9.83
N LEU A 8 -7.28 4.06 -10.64
CA LEU A 8 -6.18 3.23 -10.14
C LEU A 8 -5.08 4.06 -9.48
N ARG A 9 -4.72 5.22 -10.06
CA ARG A 9 -3.73 6.14 -9.47
C ARG A 9 -4.25 6.77 -8.18
N ALA A 10 -5.53 7.15 -8.13
CA ALA A 10 -6.15 7.67 -6.92
C ALA A 10 -6.18 6.63 -5.80
N PHE A 11 -6.55 5.38 -6.13
CA PHE A 11 -6.47 4.28 -5.19
C PHE A 11 -5.05 4.05 -4.69
N ALA A 12 -4.04 4.07 -5.58
CA ALA A 12 -2.65 3.92 -5.19
C ALA A 12 -2.20 4.99 -4.19
N SER A 13 -2.57 6.27 -4.42
CA SER A 13 -2.30 7.35 -3.46
C SER A 13 -2.97 7.09 -2.12
N ALA A 14 -4.26 6.74 -2.13
CA ALA A 14 -5.02 6.54 -0.90
C ALA A 14 -4.46 5.43 -0.02
N VAL A 15 -4.02 4.31 -0.62
CA VAL A 15 -3.40 3.22 0.15
C VAL A 15 -1.98 3.55 0.59
N ASP A 16 -1.21 4.32 -0.17
CA ASP A 16 0.12 4.80 0.26
C ASP A 16 -0.01 5.76 1.47
N ASP A 17 -1.00 6.66 1.45
CA ASP A 17 -1.30 7.57 2.56
C ASP A 17 -1.75 6.80 3.80
N ALA A 18 -2.66 5.83 3.64
CA ALA A 18 -3.10 4.96 4.73
C ALA A 18 -1.94 4.11 5.29
N GLY A 19 -1.06 3.60 4.41
CA GLY A 19 0.14 2.87 4.81
C GLY A 19 1.06 3.74 5.66
N THR A 20 1.34 4.97 5.22
CA THR A 20 2.13 5.96 5.97
C THR A 20 1.52 6.28 7.33
N ALA A 21 0.20 6.48 7.39
CA ALA A 21 -0.49 6.75 8.64
C ALA A 21 -0.40 5.57 9.63
N ILE A 22 -0.48 4.33 9.15
CA ILE A 22 -0.34 3.13 9.98
C ILE A 22 1.10 2.92 10.46
N ASP A 23 2.09 3.19 9.60
CA ASP A 23 3.52 3.10 9.92
C ASP A 23 3.92 4.05 11.06
N ALA A 24 3.22 5.18 11.17
CA ALA A 24 3.42 6.16 12.23
C ALA A 24 2.80 5.78 13.58
N ILE A 25 2.01 4.71 13.67
CA ILE A 25 1.38 4.28 14.92
C ILE A 25 2.44 3.65 15.83
N GLN A 26 2.60 4.22 17.03
CA GLN A 26 3.44 3.66 18.08
C GLN A 26 2.58 2.93 19.11
N ALA A 27 2.95 1.70 19.44
CA ALA A 27 2.27 0.97 20.50
C ALA A 27 2.80 1.45 21.86
N ILE A 28 1.90 1.55 22.84
CA ILE A 28 2.27 2.02 24.18
C ILE A 28 2.80 0.85 24.99
N ASP A 29 4.09 0.89 25.34
CA ASP A 29 4.67 -0.08 26.28
C ASP A 29 4.24 0.26 27.72
N THR A 30 3.51 -0.66 28.34
CA THR A 30 3.04 -0.56 29.73
C THR A 30 3.89 -1.39 30.70
N GLY A 31 4.91 -2.12 30.20
CA GLY A 31 5.74 -3.00 31.02
C GLY A 31 6.50 -2.28 32.12
N THR A 32 6.86 -1.01 31.90
CA THR A 32 7.53 -0.14 32.88
C THR A 32 6.68 0.20 34.09
N ALA A 33 5.34 0.12 33.97
CA ALA A 33 4.41 0.33 35.08
C ALA A 33 4.27 -0.92 35.98
N LEU A 34 4.89 -2.05 35.63
CA LEU A 34 4.77 -3.34 36.32
C LEU A 34 6.13 -3.88 36.81
N PRO A 35 6.90 -3.12 37.61
CA PRO A 35 8.21 -3.54 38.07
C PRO A 35 8.14 -4.79 38.95
N GLY A 36 9.05 -5.74 38.74
CA GLY A 36 9.14 -6.99 39.50
C GLY A 36 8.09 -8.05 39.16
N SER A 37 7.13 -7.74 38.29
CA SER A 37 6.15 -8.71 37.78
C SER A 37 6.68 -9.40 36.52
N THR A 38 6.36 -10.69 36.36
CA THR A 38 6.57 -11.42 35.10
C THR A 38 5.70 -10.87 33.96
N THR A 39 4.64 -10.11 34.28
CA THR A 39 3.78 -9.44 33.31
C THR A 39 4.48 -8.29 32.60
N GLY A 40 5.43 -7.60 33.25
CA GLY A 40 6.15 -6.46 32.65
C GLY A 40 6.88 -6.84 31.34
N PRO A 41 7.75 -7.86 31.35
CA PRO A 41 8.37 -8.37 30.12
C PRO A 41 7.39 -8.88 29.07
N ALA A 42 6.26 -9.49 29.49
CA ALA A 42 5.24 -9.95 28.57
C ALA A 42 4.53 -8.78 27.85
N CYS A 43 4.25 -7.69 28.57
CA CYS A 43 3.69 -6.46 27.99
C CYS A 43 4.67 -5.81 26.99
N ALA A 44 5.96 -5.75 27.31
CA ALA A 44 6.98 -5.23 26.40
C ALA A 44 7.04 -6.07 25.10
N GLN A 45 7.06 -7.39 25.23
CA GLN A 45 7.05 -8.30 24.08
C GLN A 45 5.78 -8.16 23.22
N ALA A 46 4.61 -8.07 23.87
CA ALA A 46 3.34 -7.87 23.17
C ALA A 46 3.34 -6.54 22.38
N THR A 47 3.89 -5.47 22.96
CA THR A 47 4.05 -4.17 22.30
C THR A 47 4.86 -4.30 21.02
N THR A 48 6.03 -4.96 21.07
CA THR A 48 6.86 -5.21 19.88
C THR A 48 6.11 -6.02 18.81
N PHE A 49 5.31 -7.02 19.19
CA PHE A 49 4.52 -7.79 18.23
C PHE A 49 3.44 -6.98 17.54
N VAL A 50 2.78 -6.08 18.30
CA VAL A 50 1.76 -5.18 17.78
C VAL A 50 2.38 -4.18 16.81
N GLU A 51 3.52 -3.56 17.15
CA GLU A 51 4.25 -2.67 16.23
C GLU A 51 4.65 -3.40 14.95
N GLY A 52 5.22 -4.60 15.08
CA GLY A 52 5.55 -5.43 13.93
C GLY A 52 4.33 -5.78 13.06
N ALA A 53 3.14 -5.88 13.65
CA ALA A 53 1.90 -6.10 12.90
C ALA A 53 1.48 -4.84 12.12
N TYR A 54 1.57 -3.64 12.72
CA TYR A 54 1.31 -2.38 12.02
C TYR A 54 2.25 -2.19 10.82
N LEU A 55 3.55 -2.44 11.01
CA LEU A 55 4.53 -2.36 9.91
C LEU A 55 4.19 -3.30 8.74
N ARG A 56 3.73 -4.52 9.03
CA ARG A 56 3.29 -5.47 7.99
C ARG A 56 2.05 -5.00 7.24
N VAL A 57 1.11 -4.35 7.93
CA VAL A 57 -0.07 -3.76 7.29
C VAL A 57 0.34 -2.58 6.39
N ALA A 58 1.19 -1.68 6.89
CA ALA A 58 1.73 -0.57 6.10
C ALA A 58 2.45 -1.05 4.84
N ASP A 59 3.30 -2.09 4.96
CA ASP A 59 3.97 -2.69 3.80
C ASP A 59 2.98 -3.28 2.78
N ARG A 60 1.93 -3.97 3.25
CA ARG A 60 0.90 -4.51 2.35
C ARG A 60 0.14 -3.41 1.62
N MET A 61 -0.16 -2.29 2.28
CA MET A 61 -0.78 -1.12 1.64
C MET A 61 0.13 -0.53 0.55
N ARG A 62 1.43 -0.36 0.82
CA ARG A 62 2.42 0.10 -0.17
C ARG A 62 2.52 -0.84 -1.38
N ARG A 63 2.48 -2.16 -1.16
CA ARG A 63 2.44 -3.15 -2.25
C ARG A 63 1.18 -3.02 -3.11
N MET A 64 0.02 -2.83 -2.48
CA MET A 64 -1.23 -2.60 -3.21
C MET A 64 -1.16 -1.34 -4.07
N GLY A 65 -0.61 -0.24 -3.53
CA GLY A 65 -0.42 1.00 -4.28
C GLY A 65 0.53 0.84 -5.47
N THR A 66 1.64 0.12 -5.26
CA THR A 66 2.59 -0.22 -6.33
C THR A 66 1.93 -1.00 -7.46
N ILE A 67 1.14 -2.03 -7.14
CA ILE A 67 0.43 -2.84 -8.14
C ILE A 67 -0.59 -1.99 -8.91
N ALA A 68 -1.40 -1.19 -8.21
CA ALA A 68 -2.42 -0.37 -8.86
C ALA A 68 -1.81 0.67 -9.81
N ARG A 69 -0.72 1.33 -9.39
CA ARG A 69 0.04 2.26 -10.22
C ARG A 69 0.69 1.58 -11.42
N GLY A 70 1.24 0.37 -11.22
CA GLY A 70 1.80 -0.45 -12.29
C GLY A 70 0.75 -0.79 -13.35
N ASN A 71 -0.42 -1.28 -12.93
CA ASN A 71 -1.53 -1.60 -13.84
C ASN A 71 -2.03 -0.37 -14.63
N ALA A 72 -2.10 0.79 -13.98
CA ALA A 72 -2.50 2.03 -14.65
C ALA A 72 -1.53 2.42 -15.77
N ASN A 73 -0.22 2.33 -15.49
CA ASN A 73 0.82 2.67 -16.46
C ASN A 73 0.87 1.66 -17.61
N GLU A 74 0.79 0.36 -17.31
CA GLU A 74 0.79 -0.70 -18.33
C GLU A 74 -0.39 -0.56 -19.28
N PHE A 75 -1.57 -0.23 -18.75
CA PHE A 75 -2.75 -0.02 -19.58
C PHE A 75 -2.59 1.20 -20.50
N ASP A 76 -2.14 2.34 -19.98
CA ASP A 76 -1.95 3.55 -20.80
C ASP A 76 -0.94 3.30 -21.93
N VAL A 77 0.16 2.58 -21.65
CA VAL A 77 1.15 2.19 -22.67
C VAL A 77 0.53 1.26 -23.71
N THR A 78 -0.18 0.22 -23.27
CA THR A 78 -0.81 -0.77 -24.15
C THR A 78 -1.85 -0.12 -25.07
N GLU A 79 -2.68 0.77 -24.53
CA GLU A 79 -3.73 1.47 -25.30
C GLU A 79 -3.11 2.42 -26.33
N SER A 80 -2.04 3.12 -25.96
CA SER A 80 -1.28 3.96 -26.91
C SER A 80 -0.72 3.12 -28.06
N GLU A 81 -0.02 2.02 -27.76
CA GLU A 81 0.53 1.14 -28.80
C GLU A 81 -0.55 0.54 -29.70
N PHE A 82 -1.69 0.15 -29.12
CA PHE A 82 -2.82 -0.38 -29.87
C PHE A 82 -3.40 0.67 -30.82
N THR A 83 -3.61 1.89 -30.32
CA THR A 83 -4.13 3.02 -31.09
C THR A 83 -3.19 3.39 -32.24
N ASP A 84 -1.87 3.44 -31.98
CA ASP A 84 -0.86 3.74 -33.00
C ASP A 84 -0.84 2.68 -34.12
N ARG A 85 -0.90 1.39 -33.74
CA ARG A 85 -0.98 0.29 -34.72
C ARG A 85 -2.26 0.37 -35.54
N LEU A 86 -3.40 0.65 -34.90
CA LEU A 86 -4.68 0.77 -35.58
C LEU A 86 -4.68 1.94 -36.58
N GLY A 87 -4.13 3.10 -36.19
CA GLY A 87 -3.91 4.24 -37.07
C GLY A 87 -3.00 3.90 -38.26
N SER A 88 -1.93 3.13 -38.03
CA SER A 88 -1.00 2.70 -39.09
C SER A 88 -1.65 1.78 -40.14
N MET A 89 -2.73 1.07 -39.76
CA MET A 89 -3.50 0.19 -40.64
C MET A 89 -4.59 0.94 -41.42
N GLY A 90 -4.69 2.27 -41.29
CA GLY A 90 -5.67 3.10 -42.00
C GLY A 90 -7.06 3.13 -41.37
N ALA A 91 -7.22 2.55 -40.17
CA ALA A 91 -8.41 2.79 -39.37
C ALA A 91 -8.28 4.18 -38.72
N GLN A 92 -9.29 5.02 -38.93
CA GLN A 92 -9.42 6.28 -38.20
C GLN A 92 -9.83 5.93 -36.77
N VAL A 93 -8.94 6.19 -35.81
CA VAL A 93 -9.18 6.01 -34.37
C VAL A 93 -9.64 7.32 -33.77
#